data_AF-A0A1J3J939-F1
#
_entry.id   AF-A0A1J3J939-F1
#
_cell.length_a   1.000
_cell.length_b   1.000
_cell.length_c   1.000
_cell.angle_alpha   90.00
_cell.angle_beta   90.00
_cell.angle_gamma   90.00
#
_symmetry.space_group_name_H-M   'P 1'
#
loop_
_entity.id
_entity.type
_entity.pdbx_description
1 polymer ?
#
loop_
_entity_poly.entity_id
_entity_poly.type
_entity_poly.pdbx_seq_one_letter_code
_entity_poly.pdbx_strand_id
1 'polypeptide(L)'
;MGIALFDDSPLCYLDDFATGLRYRNSFDMMVDAVISSMAAMGHNNLPVIVAETGWPSSGIDTSAEEDMTFLYSEMFLKGLLAHLRSGSGTPLRKEGLLEVYVFELVEEEAKGIRNSGLLHHNMTSKYSFEFSDDSKFQALPEDSKSIWLRSLWRR
;
A
#
# COMPACT_ATOMS: atom_id res chain seq x y z
N MET A 1 -5.64 6.84 -15.48
CA MET A 1 -5.65 6.60 -14.02
C MET A 1 -5.99 5.16 -13.59
N GLY A 2 -6.48 4.26 -14.46
CA GLY A 2 -7.00 2.96 -13.99
C GLY A 2 -5.99 2.06 -13.24
N ILE A 3 -4.76 1.85 -13.75
CA ILE A 3 -3.77 1.02 -13.03
C ILE A 3 -3.29 1.65 -11.71
N ALA A 4 -3.41 2.97 -11.56
CA ALA A 4 -3.05 3.62 -10.31
C ALA A 4 -4.09 3.35 -9.22
N LEU A 5 -5.35 3.13 -9.60
CA LEU A 5 -6.49 2.99 -8.71
C LEU A 5 -6.94 1.54 -8.52
N PHE A 6 -6.11 0.56 -8.90
CA PHE A 6 -6.46 -0.86 -8.86
C PHE A 6 -7.75 -1.19 -9.65
N ASP A 7 -7.93 -0.54 -10.80
CA ASP A 7 -9.05 -0.83 -11.70
C ASP A 7 -8.88 -2.21 -12.35
N ASP A 8 -9.84 -3.11 -12.09
CA ASP A 8 -9.86 -4.49 -12.60
C ASP A 8 -10.32 -4.60 -14.07
N SER A 9 -10.52 -3.47 -14.75
CA SER A 9 -10.86 -3.46 -16.17
C SER A 9 -9.86 -4.27 -17.02
N PRO A 10 -10.32 -5.11 -17.96
CA PRO A 10 -9.45 -6.06 -18.69
C PRO A 10 -8.41 -5.39 -19.60
N LEU A 11 -8.58 -4.09 -19.88
CA LEU A 11 -7.66 -3.27 -20.66
C LEU A 11 -6.69 -2.44 -19.79
N CYS A 12 -6.84 -2.49 -18.46
CA CYS A 12 -5.99 -1.76 -17.54
C CYS A 12 -4.84 -2.63 -17.05
N TYR A 13 -3.80 -2.72 -17.87
CA TYR A 13 -2.57 -3.39 -17.50
C TYR A 13 -1.37 -2.71 -18.16
N LEU A 14 -0.20 -2.95 -17.60
CA LEU A 14 1.08 -2.57 -18.15
C LEU A 14 1.95 -3.82 -18.31
N ASP A 15 2.46 -4.03 -19.52
CA ASP A 15 3.42 -5.10 -19.78
C ASP A 15 4.85 -4.55 -19.65
N ASP A 16 5.64 -5.18 -18.79
CA ASP A 16 7.09 -4.98 -18.77
C ASP A 16 7.74 -5.96 -19.75
N PHE A 17 8.15 -5.44 -20.90
CA PHE A 17 8.79 -6.25 -21.94
C PHE A 17 10.19 -6.76 -21.55
N ALA A 18 10.85 -6.17 -20.55
CA ALA A 18 12.16 -6.63 -20.11
C ALA A 18 12.05 -7.92 -19.27
N THR A 19 11.03 -8.01 -18.42
CA THR A 19 10.81 -9.18 -17.54
C THR A 19 9.74 -10.14 -18.07
N GLY A 20 8.90 -9.70 -19.01
CA GLY A 20 7.73 -10.44 -19.49
C GLY A 20 6.56 -10.44 -18.50
N LEU A 21 6.60 -9.57 -17.48
CA LEU A 21 5.58 -9.50 -16.44
C LEU A 21 4.46 -8.53 -16.83
N ARG A 22 3.24 -8.86 -16.40
CA ARG A 22 2.06 -8.02 -16.56
C ARG A 22 1.61 -7.48 -15.20
N TYR A 23 1.58 -6.16 -15.09
CA TYR A 23 1.12 -5.43 -13.93
C TYR A 23 -0.30 -4.92 -14.14
N ARG A 24 -1.18 -5.16 -13.18
CA ARG A 24 -2.56 -4.58 -13.17
C ARG A 24 -2.67 -3.35 -12.30
N ASN A 25 -1.69 -3.11 -11.45
CA ASN A 25 -1.62 -1.92 -10.63
C ASN A 25 -0.19 -1.36 -10.60
N SER A 26 -0.05 -0.05 -10.40
CA SER A 26 1.26 0.61 -10.33
C SER A 26 2.00 0.33 -9.01
N PHE A 27 1.29 -0.06 -7.96
CA PHE A 27 1.88 -0.40 -6.66
C PHE A 27 2.85 -1.60 -6.80
N ASP A 28 2.36 -2.70 -7.38
CA ASP A 28 3.15 -3.91 -7.65
C ASP A 28 4.35 -3.62 -8.54
N MET A 29 4.17 -2.78 -9.57
CA MET A 29 5.23 -2.39 -10.47
C MET A 29 6.36 -1.65 -9.73
N MET A 30 6.03 -0.70 -8.87
CA MET A 30 7.04 0.04 -8.09
C MET A 30 7.74 -0.85 -7.07
N VAL A 31 7.00 -1.74 -6.41
CA VAL A 31 7.58 -2.72 -5.48
C VAL A 31 8.55 -3.66 -6.20
N ASP A 32 8.15 -4.17 -7.36
CA ASP A 32 8.97 -5.09 -8.17
C ASP A 32 10.20 -4.42 -8.77
N ALA A 33 10.14 -3.12 -9.05
CA ALA A 33 11.33 -2.36 -9.44
C ALA A 33 12.39 -2.35 -8.32
N VAL A 34 11.96 -2.19 -7.06
CA VAL A 34 12.86 -2.25 -5.89
C VAL A 34 13.38 -3.67 -5.67
N ILE A 35 12.51 -4.68 -5.79
CA ILE A 35 12.94 -6.09 -5.68
C ILE A 35 13.97 -6.45 -6.76
N SER A 36 13.76 -5.96 -7.98
CA SER A 36 14.68 -6.18 -9.10
C SER A 36 16.04 -5.51 -8.86
N SER A 37 16.06 -4.30 -8.30
CA SER A 37 17.33 -3.61 -7.98
C SER A 37 18.09 -4.32 -6.85
N MET A 38 17.38 -4.79 -5.82
CA MET A 38 17.94 -5.62 -4.76
C MET A 38 18.52 -6.93 -5.32
N ALA A 39 17.81 -7.57 -6.25
CA ALA A 39 18.28 -8.79 -6.90
C ALA A 39 19.54 -8.56 -7.74
N ALA A 40 19.61 -7.45 -8.47
CA ALA A 40 20.80 -7.05 -9.23
C ALA A 40 22.03 -6.83 -8.33
N MET A 41 21.82 -6.46 -7.05
CA MET A 41 22.87 -6.33 -6.04
C MET A 41 23.15 -7.64 -5.28
N GLY A 42 22.47 -8.74 -5.58
CA GLY A 42 22.64 -10.04 -4.93
C GLY A 42 21.82 -10.24 -3.65
N HIS A 43 20.83 -9.37 -3.38
CA HIS A 43 19.99 -9.40 -2.19
C HIS A 43 18.58 -9.95 -2.46
N ASN A 44 18.48 -11.19 -2.92
CA ASN A 44 17.21 -11.79 -3.36
C ASN A 44 16.21 -12.08 -2.22
N ASN A 45 16.71 -12.35 -1.01
CA ASN A 45 15.91 -12.90 0.09
C ASN A 45 15.58 -11.87 1.19
N LEU A 46 15.83 -10.59 0.94
CA LEU A 46 15.50 -9.56 1.92
C LEU A 46 14.01 -9.22 1.86
N PRO A 47 13.31 -9.21 3.02
CA PRO A 47 11.93 -8.78 3.09
C PRO A 47 11.82 -7.30 2.71
N VAL A 48 10.71 -6.93 2.09
CA VAL A 48 10.41 -5.55 1.71
C VAL A 48 9.21 -5.06 2.52
N ILE A 49 9.36 -3.85 3.06
CA ILE A 49 8.32 -3.09 3.74
C ILE A 49 8.08 -1.82 2.93
N VAL A 50 6.81 -1.50 2.68
CA VAL A 50 6.44 -0.21 2.10
C VAL A 50 6.17 0.75 3.25
N ALA A 51 7.10 1.68 3.46
CA ALA A 51 7.02 2.63 4.57
C ALA A 51 5.95 3.71 4.37
N GLU A 52 5.64 4.06 3.13
CA GLU A 52 4.67 5.12 2.81
C GLU A 52 3.98 4.80 1.49
N THR A 53 2.65 4.89 1.49
CA THR A 53 1.82 4.83 0.29
C THR A 53 0.51 5.57 0.54
N GLY A 54 -0.03 6.26 -0.47
CA GLY A 54 -1.23 7.07 -0.28
C GLY A 54 -1.66 7.77 -1.55
N TRP A 55 -2.84 8.38 -1.50
CA TRP A 55 -3.37 9.16 -2.59
C TRP A 55 -3.99 10.46 -2.08
N PRO A 56 -3.61 11.62 -2.65
CA PRO A 56 -4.09 12.91 -2.19
C PRO A 56 -5.60 13.03 -2.41
N SER A 57 -6.26 13.52 -1.38
CA SER A 57 -7.71 13.71 -1.34
C SER A 57 -8.14 15.17 -1.54
N SER A 58 -7.22 16.12 -1.34
CA SER A 58 -7.42 17.56 -1.58
C SER A 58 -6.10 18.34 -1.65
N GLY A 59 -6.14 19.56 -2.20
CA GLY A 59 -5.01 20.50 -2.37
C GLY A 59 -5.45 21.80 -3.08
N ILE A 60 -4.64 22.86 -3.05
CA ILE A 60 -5.04 24.19 -3.59
C ILE A 60 -4.83 24.34 -5.10
N ASP A 61 -3.93 23.56 -5.71
CA ASP A 61 -3.72 23.55 -7.16
C ASP A 61 -4.68 22.58 -7.89
N THR A 62 -5.94 22.52 -7.42
CA THR A 62 -7.00 21.70 -8.02
C THR A 62 -7.41 22.16 -9.41
N SER A 63 -6.93 23.32 -9.88
CA SER A 63 -7.04 23.76 -11.26
C SER A 63 -6.02 23.09 -12.20
N ALA A 64 -4.99 22.42 -11.68
CA ALA A 64 -3.95 21.74 -12.46
C ALA A 64 -3.96 20.21 -12.32
N GLU A 65 -4.50 19.65 -11.23
CA GLU A 65 -4.53 18.20 -11.00
C GLU A 65 -5.96 17.70 -10.71
N GLU A 66 -6.68 17.36 -11.78
CA GLU A 66 -8.04 16.79 -11.75
C GLU A 66 -8.14 15.47 -10.94
N ASP A 67 -7.00 14.82 -10.67
CA ASP A 67 -6.93 13.52 -10.01
C ASP A 67 -6.75 13.57 -8.48
N MET A 68 -6.64 14.76 -7.87
CA MET A 68 -6.55 14.94 -6.42
C MET A 68 -7.93 15.05 -5.75
N THR A 69 -8.75 14.02 -5.90
CA THR A 69 -10.12 14.00 -5.37
C THR A 69 -10.29 13.00 -4.24
N PHE A 70 -11.24 13.28 -3.34
CA PHE A 70 -11.68 12.31 -2.33
C PHE A 70 -12.07 10.97 -2.95
N LEU A 71 -12.75 10.99 -4.10
CA LEU A 71 -13.18 9.78 -4.81
C LEU A 71 -11.99 8.90 -5.19
N TYR A 72 -10.98 9.46 -5.84
CA TYR A 72 -9.81 8.68 -6.26
C TYR A 72 -8.96 8.22 -5.08
N SER A 73 -8.88 9.04 -4.02
CA SER A 73 -8.23 8.63 -2.78
C SER A 73 -8.93 7.43 -2.14
N GLU A 74 -10.27 7.45 -2.08
CA GLU A 74 -11.04 6.32 -1.56
C GLU A 74 -10.89 5.07 -2.45
N MET A 75 -10.94 5.22 -3.78
CA MET A 75 -10.74 4.11 -4.72
C MET A 75 -9.36 3.47 -4.55
N PHE A 76 -8.31 4.29 -4.48
CA PHE A 76 -6.95 3.83 -4.24
C PHE A 76 -6.85 3.01 -2.95
N LEU A 77 -7.35 3.54 -1.84
CA LEU A 77 -7.25 2.88 -0.52
C LEU A 77 -8.05 1.58 -0.47
N LYS A 78 -9.27 1.55 -1.03
CA LYS A 78 -10.08 0.32 -1.14
C LYS A 78 -9.38 -0.73 -2.01
N GLY A 79 -8.83 -0.30 -3.14
CA GLY A 79 -8.09 -1.16 -4.06
C GLY A 79 -6.83 -1.76 -3.43
N LEU A 80 -6.02 -0.92 -2.79
CA LEU A 80 -4.83 -1.34 -2.06
C LEU A 80 -5.18 -2.35 -0.97
N LEU A 81 -6.20 -2.06 -0.16
CA LEU A 81 -6.61 -2.96 0.92
C LEU A 81 -7.13 -4.30 0.41
N ALA A 82 -7.93 -4.30 -0.67
CA ALA A 82 -8.40 -5.52 -1.31
C ALA A 82 -7.23 -6.35 -1.88
N HIS A 83 -6.27 -5.68 -2.53
CA HIS A 83 -5.06 -6.31 -3.04
C HIS A 83 -4.24 -6.96 -1.90
N LEU A 84 -3.97 -6.23 -0.81
CA LEU A 84 -3.19 -6.77 0.32
C LEU A 84 -3.91 -7.93 1.03
N ARG A 85 -5.24 -7.86 1.16
CA ARG A 85 -6.06 -8.95 1.72
C ARG A 85 -6.09 -10.19 0.85
N SER A 86 -6.01 -10.05 -0.48
CA SER A 86 -5.99 -11.18 -1.39
C SER A 86 -4.79 -12.10 -1.18
N GLY A 87 -3.70 -11.59 -0.60
CA GLY A 87 -2.45 -12.33 -0.41
C GLY A 87 -1.76 -12.73 -1.73
N SER A 88 -2.14 -12.12 -2.85
CA SER A 88 -1.58 -12.44 -4.17
C SER A 88 -0.13 -11.99 -4.35
N GLY A 89 0.32 -11.06 -3.51
CA GLY A 89 1.64 -10.44 -3.62
C GLY A 89 1.83 -9.73 -4.95
N THR A 90 3.08 -9.51 -5.32
CA THR A 90 3.43 -8.89 -6.60
C THR A 90 3.70 -9.96 -7.68
N PRO A 91 3.81 -9.58 -8.97
CA PRO A 91 4.27 -10.46 -10.03
C PRO A 91 5.61 -11.17 -9.72
N LEU A 92 6.62 -10.45 -9.22
CA LEU A 92 7.92 -11.06 -8.83
C LEU A 92 7.91 -11.76 -7.47
N ARG A 93 7.04 -11.36 -6.54
CA ARG A 93 7.05 -11.84 -5.15
C ARG A 93 5.67 -12.27 -4.68
N LYS A 94 5.35 -13.54 -4.93
CA LYS A 94 4.04 -14.16 -4.64
C LYS A 94 3.78 -14.37 -3.15
N GLU A 95 4.83 -14.46 -2.35
CA GLU A 95 4.74 -14.47 -0.89
C GLU A 95 4.27 -13.14 -0.29
N GLY A 96 4.27 -12.07 -1.09
CA GLY A 96 3.79 -10.75 -0.69
C GLY A 96 4.81 -9.90 0.05
N LEU A 97 4.33 -8.76 0.54
CA LEU A 97 5.09 -7.81 1.35
C LEU A 97 4.98 -8.15 2.83
N LEU A 98 5.98 -7.76 3.61
CA LEU A 98 5.95 -7.96 5.06
C LEU A 98 4.93 -7.01 5.70
N GLU A 99 5.06 -5.72 5.43
CA GLU A 99 4.22 -4.65 5.99
C GLU A 99 4.05 -3.52 4.95
N VAL A 100 2.91 -2.84 5.03
CA VAL A 100 2.60 -1.65 4.21
C VAL A 100 1.98 -0.61 5.12
N TYR A 101 2.55 0.59 5.13
CA TYR A 101 2.10 1.73 5.93
C TYR A 101 1.49 2.78 5.02
N VAL A 102 0.24 3.15 5.30
CA VAL A 102 -0.48 4.16 4.53
C VAL A 102 -0.13 5.54 5.10
N PHE A 103 0.33 6.42 4.22
CA PHE A 103 0.64 7.81 4.54
C PHE A 103 -0.51 8.71 4.05
N GLU A 104 -1.09 9.58 4.88
CA GLU A 104 -0.77 9.90 6.27
C GLU A 104 -1.93 9.58 7.22
N LEU A 105 -1.68 9.52 8.52
CA LEU A 105 -2.75 9.20 9.48
C LEU A 105 -3.73 10.36 9.65
N VAL A 106 -3.23 11.59 9.82
CA VAL A 106 -4.04 12.79 10.09
C VAL A 106 -3.71 13.83 9.04
N GLU A 107 -4.72 14.47 8.48
CA GLU A 107 -4.53 15.58 7.54
C GLU A 107 -3.75 16.74 8.17
N GLU A 108 -2.87 17.35 7.38
CA GLU A 108 -2.20 18.59 7.78
C GLU A 108 -3.17 19.80 7.69
N GLU A 109 -3.12 20.67 8.70
CA GLU A 109 -4.02 21.83 8.83
C GLU A 109 -3.59 23.03 7.96
N ALA A 110 -2.45 22.93 7.28
CA ALA A 110 -1.87 24.03 6.53
C ALA A 110 -2.54 24.22 5.16
N LYS A 111 -3.05 25.43 4.92
CA LYS A 111 -3.58 25.84 3.62
C LYS A 111 -2.47 25.78 2.57
N GLY A 112 -2.69 25.00 1.51
CA GLY A 112 -1.76 24.89 0.38
C GLY A 112 -1.03 23.55 0.30
N ILE A 113 -1.19 22.67 1.29
CA ILE A 113 -0.54 21.36 1.32
C ILE A 113 -1.48 20.29 0.74
N ARG A 114 -0.88 19.29 0.09
CA ARG A 114 -1.59 18.10 -0.41
C ARG A 114 -1.94 17.20 0.77
N ASN A 115 -3.22 16.93 0.96
CA ASN A 115 -3.70 16.14 2.10
C ASN A 115 -4.01 14.71 1.67
N SER A 116 -3.34 13.74 2.30
CA SER A 116 -3.58 12.30 2.10
C SER A 116 -4.09 11.61 3.38
N GLY A 117 -4.51 12.39 4.37
CA GLY A 117 -4.88 11.92 5.70
C GLY A 117 -6.07 10.97 5.72
N LEU A 118 -5.93 9.87 6.46
CA LEU A 118 -7.00 8.92 6.77
C LEU A 118 -8.02 9.46 7.77
N LEU A 119 -7.57 10.34 8.66
CA LEU A 119 -8.36 10.99 9.69
C LEU A 119 -8.33 12.50 9.48
N HIS A 120 -9.45 13.13 9.79
CA HIS A 120 -9.48 14.57 9.99
C HIS A 120 -8.69 14.96 11.24
N HIS A 121 -8.30 16.24 11.34
CA HIS A 121 -7.60 16.78 12.50
C HIS A 121 -8.33 16.56 13.84
N ASN A 122 -9.66 16.43 13.82
CA ASN A 122 -10.48 16.12 14.99
C ASN A 122 -10.54 14.60 15.33
N MET A 123 -9.67 13.78 14.73
CA MET A 123 -9.60 12.31 14.86
C MET A 123 -10.84 11.56 14.37
N THR A 124 -11.73 12.21 13.60
CA THR A 124 -12.83 11.51 12.94
C THR A 124 -12.34 10.86 11.65
N SER A 125 -12.83 9.65 11.38
CA SER A 125 -12.44 8.91 10.17
C SER A 125 -12.98 9.60 8.93
N LYS A 126 -12.10 9.80 7.95
CA LYS A 126 -12.47 10.37 6.65
C LYS A 126 -13.08 9.31 5.72
N TYR A 127 -12.67 8.06 5.88
CA TYR A 127 -13.10 6.94 5.05
C TYR A 127 -13.89 5.91 5.87
N SER A 128 -14.82 5.21 5.22
CA SER A 128 -15.68 4.20 5.86
C SER A 128 -15.30 2.78 5.41
N PHE A 129 -14.09 2.33 5.70
CA PHE A 129 -13.68 0.95 5.48
C PHE A 129 -12.87 0.40 6.65
N GLU A 130 -12.97 -0.90 6.87
CA GLU A 130 -12.34 -1.61 7.98
C GLU A 130 -10.89 -1.95 7.62
N PHE A 131 -9.91 -1.63 8.47
CA PHE A 131 -8.50 -1.97 8.24
C PHE A 131 -8.13 -3.36 8.77
N SER A 132 -8.82 -3.83 9.82
CA SER A 132 -8.59 -5.15 10.41
C SER A 132 -9.11 -6.24 9.48
N ASP A 133 -8.43 -7.38 9.49
CA ASP A 133 -8.99 -8.64 9.01
C ASP A 133 -8.97 -9.57 10.23
N ASP A 134 -10.08 -9.60 10.96
CA ASP A 134 -10.21 -10.31 12.24
C ASP A 134 -9.90 -11.82 12.12
N SER A 135 -9.88 -12.35 10.89
CA SER A 135 -9.49 -13.71 10.58
C SER A 135 -8.03 -14.05 10.87
N LYS A 136 -7.11 -13.07 10.86
CA LYS A 136 -5.66 -13.31 11.08
C LYS A 136 -5.27 -13.40 12.57
N PHE A 137 -6.02 -12.76 13.47
CA PHE A 137 -5.75 -12.83 14.91
C PHE A 137 -6.15 -14.15 15.55
N GLN A 138 -6.99 -14.95 14.88
CA GLN A 138 -7.35 -16.30 15.30
C GLN A 138 -6.34 -17.37 14.87
N ALA A 139 -5.43 -17.05 13.94
CA ALA A 139 -4.56 -18.02 13.28
C ALA A 139 -3.14 -18.15 13.89
N LEU A 140 -2.80 -17.40 14.94
CA LEU A 140 -1.51 -17.55 15.62
C LEU A 140 -1.64 -18.53 16.80
N PRO A 141 -0.96 -19.69 16.78
CA PRO A 141 -0.84 -20.55 17.95
C PRO A 141 -0.26 -19.73 19.11
N GLU A 142 -0.83 -19.86 20.31
CA GLU A 142 -0.42 -19.09 21.50
C GLU A 142 1.09 -19.09 21.75
N ASP A 143 1.78 -20.15 21.36
CA ASP A 143 3.23 -20.31 21.53
C ASP A 143 4.06 -19.26 20.74
N SER A 144 3.54 -18.72 19.64
CA SER A 144 4.26 -17.75 18.81
C SER A 144 4.31 -16.34 19.41
N LYS A 145 3.41 -16.02 20.35
CA LYS A 145 3.40 -14.73 21.07
C LYS A 145 4.61 -14.59 22.01
N SER A 146 5.15 -15.71 22.47
CA SER A 146 6.22 -15.77 23.47
C SER A 146 7.64 -15.63 22.89
N ILE A 147 7.82 -15.95 21.61
CA ILE A 147 9.13 -16.00 20.95
C ILE A 147 9.62 -14.58 20.59
N TRP A 148 8.72 -13.70 20.18
CA TRP A 148 9.03 -12.31 19.82
C TRP A 148 9.30 -11.40 21.03
N LEU A 149 8.62 -11.61 22.16
CA LEU A 149 8.84 -10.80 23.36
C LEU A 149 10.14 -11.14 24.09
N ARG A 150 10.69 -12.35 23.90
CA ARG A 150 11.92 -12.81 24.58
C ARG A 150 13.21 -12.38 23.86
N SER A 151 13.15 -11.99 22.59
CA SER A 151 14.31 -11.52 21.82
C SER A 151 14.60 -10.03 22.00
N LEU A 152 13.64 -9.24 22.48
CA LEU A 152 13.77 -7.78 22.67
C LEU A 152 14.42 -7.35 24.00
N TRP A 153 14.60 -8.26 24.97
CA TRP A 153 15.14 -7.94 26.31
C TRP A 153 16.41 -8.71 26.68
N ARG A 154 17.18 -9.17 25.69
CA ARG A 154 18.55 -9.66 25.90
C ARG A 154 19.56 -8.77 25.18
N ARG A 155 19.85 -7.63 25.78
CA ARG A 155 21.15 -6.97 25.74
C ARG A 155 21.52 -6.53 27.15
#